data_AF-A0A6P1HM90-F1
#
_entry.id   AF-A0A6P1HM90-F1
#
_cell.length_a   1.000
_cell.length_b   1.000
_cell.length_c   1.000
_cell.angle_alpha   90.00
_cell.angle_beta   90.00
_cell.angle_gamma   90.00
#
_symmetry.space_group_name_H-M   'P 1'
#
loop_
_entity.id
_entity.type
_entity.pdbx_description
1 polymer ?
#
loop_
_entity_poly.entity_id
_entity_poly.type
_entity_poly.pdbx_seq_one_letter_code
_entity_poly.pdbx_strand_id
1 'polypeptide(L)' 'MTEFPKLLIVIGIVFILIGLLWTFVGKLPGDISFKRGNVQFYFPIVTSIVVSIVLSVIFYIIGKFR' A
#
# COMPACT_ATOMS: atom_id res chain seq x y z
N MET A 1 7.10 20.24 -21.54
CA MET A 1 6.58 18.90 -21.94
C MET A 1 7.39 17.77 -21.28
N THR A 2 7.87 17.96 -20.05
CA THR A 2 8.75 17.03 -19.29
C THR A 2 8.04 16.30 -18.16
N GLU A 3 6.81 16.69 -17.85
CA GLU A 3 6.07 16.17 -16.69
C GLU A 3 5.47 14.79 -16.94
N PHE A 4 5.08 14.50 -18.19
CA PHE A 4 4.43 13.24 -18.55
C PHE A 4 5.33 12.00 -18.35
N PRO A 5 6.61 12.01 -18.77
CA PRO A 5 7.55 10.92 -18.48
C PRO A 5 7.80 10.74 -16.97
N LYS A 6 7.92 11.85 -16.24
CA LYS A 6 8.16 11.84 -14.79
C LYS A 6 6.99 11.22 -14.03
N LEU A 7 5.76 11.56 -14.44
CA LEU A 7 4.52 11.02 -13.86
C LEU A 7 4.41 9.51 -14.11
N LEU A 8 4.75 9.03 -15.31
CA LEU A 8 4.80 7.61 -15.64
C LEU A 8 5.83 6.84 -14.78
N ILE A 9 7.01 7.40 -14.57
CA ILE A 9 8.06 6.80 -13.74
C ILE A 9 7.59 6.69 -12.27
N VAL A 10 6.98 7.75 -11.74
CA VAL A 10 6.46 7.75 -10.36
C VAL A 10 5.35 6.71 -10.19
N ILE A 11 4.41 6.62 -11.13
CA ILE A 11 3.36 5.60 -11.10
C ILE A 11 3.94 4.19 -11.17
N GLY A 12 4.94 3.96 -12.02
CA GLY A 12 5.63 2.67 -12.12
C GLY A 12 6.29 2.25 -10.80
N ILE A 13 6.99 3.17 -10.13
CA ILE A 13 7.61 2.91 -8.82
C ILE A 13 6.55 2.59 -7.77
N VAL A 14 5.42 3.31 -7.76
CA VAL A 14 4.31 3.04 -6.84
C VAL A 14 3.74 1.64 -7.05
N PHE A 15 3.52 1.20 -8.30
CA PHE A 15 3.04 -0.14 -8.59
C PHE A 15 4.02 -1.24 -8.18
N ILE A 16 5.33 -1.02 -8.37
CA ILE A 16 6.37 -1.95 -7.90
C ILE A 16 6.33 -2.08 -6.39
N LEU A 17 6.22 -0.96 -5.66
CA LEU A 17 6.12 -0.97 -4.20
C LEU A 17 4.86 -1.68 -3.73
N ILE A 18 3.71 -1.46 -4.38
CA ILE A 18 2.45 -2.16 -4.08
C ILE A 18 2.61 -3.66 -4.34
N GLY A 19 3.21 -4.09 -5.45
CA GLY A 19 3.44 -5.50 -5.76
C GLY A 19 4.41 -6.19 -4.79
N LEU A 20 5.45 -5.47 -4.36
CA LEU A 20 6.41 -5.95 -3.36
C LEU A 20 5.74 -6.10 -1.98
N LEU A 21 4.95 -5.10 -1.58
CA LEU A 21 4.15 -5.13 -0.36
C LEU A 21 3.13 -6.26 -0.40
N TRP A 22 2.46 -6.49 -1.53
CA TRP A 22 1.49 -7.57 -1.70
C TRP A 22 2.12 -8.97 -1.53
N THR A 23 3.36 -9.13 -2.00
CA THR A 23 4.13 -10.37 -1.84
C THR A 23 4.48 -10.63 -0.38
N PHE A 24 4.76 -9.58 0.40
CA PHE A 24 4.93 -9.70 1.84
C PHE A 24 3.58 -9.95 2.54
N VAL A 25 2.51 -9.20 2.20
CA VAL A 25 1.15 -9.24 2.79
C VAL A 25 0.43 -10.59 2.67
N GLY A 26 0.78 -11.41 1.67
CA GLY A 26 0.21 -12.76 1.52
C GLY A 26 0.35 -13.67 2.76
N LYS A 27 1.35 -13.42 3.62
CA LYS A 27 1.52 -14.05 4.93
C LYS A 27 2.26 -13.12 5.90
N LEU A 28 1.74 -11.93 6.21
CA LEU A 28 2.32 -11.18 7.34
C LEU A 28 1.89 -11.84 8.67
N PRO A 29 2.84 -12.24 9.54
CA PRO A 29 2.52 -12.57 10.92
C PRO A 29 2.06 -11.26 11.60
N GLY A 30 0.74 -11.07 11.70
CA GLY A 30 0.15 -9.82 12.20
C GLY A 30 -1.27 -9.54 11.70
N ASP A 31 -1.65 -10.10 10.54
CA ASP A 31 -3.05 -10.12 10.14
C ASP A 31 -3.78 -11.17 10.98
N ILE A 32 -4.68 -10.69 11.85
CA ILE A 32 -5.47 -11.55 12.74
C ILE A 32 -6.49 -12.26 11.86
N SER A 33 -6.12 -13.46 11.42
CA SER A 33 -7.00 -14.41 10.76
C SER A 33 -7.60 -15.32 11.82
N PHE A 34 -8.78 -14.97 12.33
CA PHE A 34 -9.49 -15.82 13.26
C PHE A 34 -10.36 -16.79 12.46
N LYS A 35 -9.96 -18.07 12.42
CA LYS A 35 -10.75 -19.16 11.86
C LYS A 35 -11.42 -19.93 12.99
N ARG A 36 -12.76 -19.86 13.07
CA ARG A 36 -13.56 -20.70 13.96
C ARG A 36 -14.66 -21.38 13.15
N GLY A 37 -14.50 -22.67 12.86
CA GLY A 37 -15.44 -23.43 12.02
C GLY A 37 -15.55 -22.85 10.60
N ASN A 38 -16.78 -22.54 10.17
CA ASN A 38 -17.06 -21.94 8.85
C ASN A 38 -16.81 -20.42 8.76
N VAL A 39 -16.52 -19.74 9.88
CA VAL A 39 -16.36 -18.28 9.90
C VAL A 39 -14.88 -17.93 9.88
N GLN A 40 -14.46 -17.19 8.84
CA GLN A 40 -13.13 -16.63 8.70
C GLN A 40 -13.22 -15.12 8.89
N PHE A 41 -12.71 -14.60 10.00
CA PHE A 41 -12.59 -13.17 10.23
C PHE A 41 -11.16 -12.74 9.96
N TYR A 42 -10.97 -11.91 8.94
CA TYR A 42 -9.66 -11.37 8.56
C TYR A 42 -9.61 -9.90 8.98
N PHE A 43 -8.67 -9.55 9.86
CA PHE A 43 -8.47 -8.17 10.30
C PHE A 43 -7.09 -7.66 9.85
N PRO A 44 -7.01 -6.96 8.71
CA PRO A 44 -5.75 -6.58 8.08
C PRO A 44 -5.21 -5.25 8.65
N ILE A 45 -4.75 -5.29 9.90
CA ILE A 45 -4.25 -4.12 10.63
C ILE A 45 -3.03 -3.53 9.93
N VAL A 46 -2.06 -4.39 9.59
CA VAL A 46 -0.79 -3.95 9.02
C VAL A 46 -1.00 -3.35 7.63
N THR A 47 -1.86 -3.97 6.83
CA THR A 47 -2.25 -3.45 5.52
C THR A 47 -2.85 -2.05 5.61
N SER A 48 -3.72 -1.82 6.60
CA SER A 48 -4.37 -0.52 6.80
C SER A 48 -3.37 0.59 7.18
N ILE A 49 -2.38 0.26 8.04
CA ILE A 49 -1.31 1.19 8.43
C ILE A 49 -0.43 1.55 7.23
N VAL A 50 -0.04 0.56 6.43
CA VAL A 50 0.79 0.78 5.24
C VAL A 50 0.07 1.67 4.23
N VAL A 51 -1.20 1.37 3.94
CA VAL A 51 -2.03 2.20 3.04
C VAL A 51 -2.09 3.64 3.55
N SER A 52 -2.28 3.85 4.85
CA SER A 52 -2.32 5.19 5.45
C SER A 52 -1.00 5.95 5.25
N ILE A 53 0.15 5.32 5.51
CA ILE A 53 1.48 5.93 5.32
C ILE A 53 1.71 6.30 3.84
N VAL A 54 1.35 5.40 2.92
CA VAL A 54 1.49 5.66 1.47
C VAL A 54 0.65 6.86 1.05
N LEU A 55 -0.63 6.91 1.46
CA LEU A 55 -1.50 8.06 1.16
C LEU A 55 -0.95 9.35 1.78
N SER A 56 -0.45 9.31 3.02
CA SER A 56 0.17 10.47 3.66
C SER A 56 1.39 10.98 2.89
N VAL A 57 2.27 10.08 2.41
CA VAL A 57 3.44 10.47 1.61
C VAL A 57 3.01 11.07 0.26
N ILE A 58 2.01 10.49 -0.39
CA ILE A 58 1.45 11.02 -1.64
C ILE A 58 0.91 12.45 -1.42
N PHE A 59 0.07 12.65 -0.40
CA PHE A 59 -0.46 13.98 -0.10
C PHE A 59 0.62 14.97 0.33
N TYR A 60 1.64 14.52 1.07
CA TYR A 60 2.78 15.36 1.45
C TYR A 60 3.55 15.85 0.21
N ILE A 61 3.83 14.96 -0.74
CA ILE A 61 4.52 15.32 -1.98
C ILE A 61 3.66 16.26 -2.82
N ILE A 62 2.38 15.93 -3.04
CA ILE A 62 1.46 16.81 -3.80
C ILE A 62 1.34 18.19 -3.14
N GLY A 63 1.21 18.25 -1.83
CA GLY A 63 1.13 19.51 -1.08
C GLY A 63 2.41 20.33 -1.12
N LYS A 64 3.58 19.69 -1.21
CA LYS A 64 4.88 20.36 -1.31
C LYS A 64 5.18 20.91 -2.71
N PHE A 65 4.52 20.39 -3.75
CA PHE A 65 4.65 20.87 -5.14
C PHE A 65 3.68 22.02 -5.48
N ARG A 66 2.92 22.54 -4.51
CA ARG A 66 2.09 23.74 -4.65
C ARG A 66 2.80 24.99 -4.12
#